data_AF-A0A932CUL1-F1
#
_entry.id   AF-A0A932CUL1-F1
#
_cell.length_a   1.000
_cell.length_b   1.000
_cell.length_c   1.000
_cell.angle_alpha   90.00
_cell.angle_beta   90.00
_cell.angle_gamma   90.00
#
_symmetry.space_group_name_H-M   'P 1'
#
loop_
_entity.id
_entity.type
_entity.pdbx_description
1 polymer ?
#
loop_
_entity_poly.entity_id
_entity_poly.type
_entity_poly.pdbx_seq_one_letter_code
_entity_poly.pdbx_strand_id
1 'polypeptide(L)'
;MGAHQSHLEPADWHADVPCSECHVVPAAVESPGHIDGDGVAEVTFGDRATEEGATPAWSGVSCSGAYCHGATLSGGTMTAPVWTMVDGTQVACGTCHSLPPTEDHPALDQCYLCHDSVIDETLEFVDPTLHINGDVDF
;
A
#
# COMPACT_ATOMS: atom_id res chain seq x y z
N MET A 1 1.64 -3.19 -15.17
CA MET A 1 2.37 -4.45 -15.40
C MET A 1 3.37 -4.64 -14.27
N GLY A 2 3.50 -5.84 -13.71
CA GLY A 2 4.29 -6.09 -12.48
C GLY A 2 3.40 -6.06 -11.23
N ALA A 3 3.97 -5.74 -10.06
CA ALA A 3 3.24 -5.71 -8.79
C ALA A 3 2.01 -4.77 -8.80
N HIS A 4 1.97 -3.76 -9.67
CA HIS A 4 0.79 -2.90 -9.83
C HIS A 4 -0.49 -3.64 -10.27
N GLN A 5 -0.38 -4.80 -10.91
CA GLN A 5 -1.58 -5.58 -11.25
C GLN A 5 -2.22 -6.17 -9.99
N SER A 6 -1.43 -6.52 -8.99
CA SER A 6 -1.91 -7.08 -7.72
C SER A 6 -2.81 -6.11 -6.96
N HIS A 7 -2.64 -4.81 -7.16
CA HIS A 7 -3.50 -3.78 -6.55
C HIS A 7 -4.89 -3.69 -7.19
N LEU A 8 -5.04 -4.09 -8.46
CA LEU A 8 -6.28 -3.94 -9.23
C LEU A 8 -7.17 -5.18 -9.17
N GLU A 9 -6.61 -6.30 -8.74
CA GLU A 9 -7.30 -7.58 -8.69
C GLU A 9 -7.88 -7.81 -7.29
N PRO A 10 -9.04 -8.46 -7.18
CA PRO A 10 -9.59 -8.85 -5.90
C PRO A 10 -8.58 -9.65 -5.07
N ALA A 11 -8.42 -9.25 -3.82
CA ALA A 11 -7.53 -9.90 -2.88
C ALA A 11 -8.28 -10.37 -1.63
N ASP A 12 -7.73 -11.38 -0.98
CA ASP A 12 -8.17 -11.89 0.31
C ASP A 12 -7.59 -11.10 1.49
N TRP A 13 -6.83 -10.03 1.24
CA TRP A 13 -6.17 -9.26 2.31
C TRP A 13 -6.22 -7.74 2.14
N HIS A 14 -6.77 -7.20 1.05
CA HIS A 14 -6.96 -5.74 0.89
C HIS A 14 -8.14 -5.39 -0.01
N ALA A 15 -8.58 -4.13 0.06
CA ALA A 15 -9.50 -3.54 -0.90
C ALA A 15 -8.85 -3.33 -2.27
N ASP A 16 -9.63 -3.40 -3.36
CA ASP A 16 -9.15 -3.03 -4.70
C ASP A 16 -8.67 -1.58 -4.73
N VAL A 17 -7.46 -1.35 -5.23
CA VAL A 17 -6.82 -0.02 -5.29
C VAL A 17 -6.74 0.45 -6.75
N PRO A 18 -7.61 1.38 -7.19
CA PRO A 18 -7.54 1.90 -8.55
C PRO A 18 -6.28 2.75 -8.76
N CYS A 19 -5.82 2.84 -10.01
CA CYS A 19 -4.58 3.54 -10.36
C CYS A 19 -4.50 4.98 -9.81
N SER A 20 -5.65 5.67 -9.75
CA SER A 20 -5.77 7.06 -9.29
C SER A 20 -5.38 7.28 -7.83
N GLU A 21 -5.44 6.26 -6.98
CA GLU A 21 -5.01 6.36 -5.59
C GLU A 21 -3.48 6.52 -5.48
N CYS A 22 -2.74 5.96 -6.43
CA CYS A 22 -1.29 5.98 -6.43
C CYS A 22 -0.75 7.21 -7.16
N HIS A 23 -1.22 7.44 -8.40
CA HIS A 23 -0.72 8.49 -9.25
C HIS A 23 -1.81 9.03 -10.19
N VAL A 24 -1.58 10.21 -10.73
CA VAL A 24 -2.43 10.78 -11.78
C VAL A 24 -2.38 9.85 -12.99
N VAL A 25 -3.56 9.41 -13.46
CA VAL A 25 -3.68 8.57 -14.65
C VAL A 25 -3.77 9.49 -15.87
N PRO A 26 -2.79 9.49 -16.79
CA PRO A 26 -2.83 10.37 -17.95
C PRO A 26 -3.98 10.02 -18.89
N ALA A 27 -4.63 11.03 -19.48
CA ALA A 27 -5.75 10.83 -20.40
C ALA A 27 -5.33 10.29 -21.78
N ALA A 28 -4.08 10.53 -22.17
CA ALA A 28 -3.49 10.11 -23.44
C ALA A 28 -1.98 9.85 -23.30
N VAL A 29 -1.41 9.08 -24.22
CA VAL A 29 0.02 8.70 -24.21
C VAL A 29 0.96 9.91 -24.24
N GLU A 30 0.59 10.98 -24.92
CA GLU A 30 1.40 12.21 -25.05
C GLU A 30 0.98 13.29 -24.02
N SER A 31 0.23 12.91 -22.98
CA SER A 31 -0.12 13.88 -21.93
C SER A 31 1.14 14.29 -21.18
N PRO A 32 1.23 15.56 -20.72
CA PRO A 32 2.38 16.00 -19.91
C PRO A 32 2.64 15.05 -18.73
N GLY A 33 3.91 14.69 -18.53
CA GLY A 33 4.34 13.74 -17.49
C GLY A 33 4.15 12.25 -17.84
N HIS A 34 3.59 11.93 -19.01
CA HIS A 34 3.70 10.59 -19.59
C HIS A 34 4.84 10.58 -20.62
N ILE A 35 4.71 9.91 -21.77
CA ILE A 35 5.76 9.91 -22.81
C ILE A 35 5.62 11.21 -23.63
N ASP A 36 5.92 12.36 -23.04
CA ASP A 36 5.62 13.69 -23.62
C ASP A 36 6.77 14.30 -24.46
N GLY A 37 7.63 13.43 -25.00
CA GLY A 37 8.59 13.77 -26.06
C GLY A 37 10.07 13.64 -25.66
N ASP A 38 10.39 13.45 -24.39
CA ASP A 38 11.75 13.11 -23.93
C ASP A 38 11.97 11.60 -23.71
N GLY A 39 10.88 10.82 -23.74
CA GLY A 39 10.89 9.36 -23.61
C GLY A 39 11.01 8.86 -22.17
N VAL A 40 10.91 9.76 -21.19
CA VAL A 40 10.81 9.46 -19.77
C VAL A 40 9.34 9.58 -19.36
N ALA A 41 8.91 8.82 -18.35
CA ALA A 41 7.58 8.96 -17.78
C ALA A 41 7.73 9.46 -16.35
N GLU A 42 7.09 10.57 -16.04
CA GLU A 42 7.11 11.21 -14.73
C GLU A 42 5.91 10.75 -13.90
N VAL A 43 6.19 10.05 -12.81
CA VAL A 43 5.13 9.66 -11.88
C VAL A 43 4.74 10.87 -11.04
N THR A 44 3.59 11.49 -11.38
CA THR A 44 2.93 12.46 -10.51
C THR A 44 2.03 11.71 -9.54
N PHE A 45 2.43 11.61 -8.28
CA PHE A 45 1.67 10.89 -7.26
C PHE A 45 0.33 11.56 -6.93
N GLY A 46 -0.67 10.73 -6.63
CA GLY A 46 -2.02 11.14 -6.28
C GLY A 46 -2.16 11.42 -4.78
N ASP A 47 -3.32 11.94 -4.38
CA ASP A 47 -3.55 12.43 -3.02
C ASP A 47 -3.32 11.34 -1.96
N ARG A 48 -3.90 10.15 -2.15
CA ARG A 48 -3.77 9.04 -1.19
C ARG A 48 -2.33 8.57 -1.02
N ALA A 49 -1.52 8.51 -2.08
CA ALA A 49 -0.10 8.17 -1.95
C ALA A 49 0.70 9.18 -1.10
N THR A 50 0.21 10.41 -0.97
CA THR A 50 0.81 11.52 -0.22
C THR A 50 0.16 11.78 1.15
N GLU A 51 -0.84 10.98 1.52
CA GLU A 51 -1.60 11.15 2.75
C GLU A 51 -0.71 11.03 4.00
N GLU A 52 -1.17 11.61 5.11
CA GLU A 52 -0.42 11.68 6.38
C GLU A 52 1.00 12.29 6.26
N GLY A 53 1.24 13.09 5.21
CA GLY A 53 2.53 13.72 4.97
C GLY A 53 3.56 12.81 4.30
N ALA A 54 3.12 11.69 3.72
CA ALA A 54 3.95 10.81 2.92
C ALA A 54 4.57 11.57 1.72
N THR A 55 5.83 11.24 1.40
CA THR A 55 6.58 11.80 0.27
C THR A 55 6.95 10.68 -0.70
N PRO A 56 6.00 10.22 -1.53
CA PRO A 56 6.21 9.10 -2.43
C PRO A 56 7.26 9.39 -3.49
N ALA A 57 8.03 8.36 -3.83
CA ALA A 57 9.07 8.42 -4.86
C ALA A 57 9.10 7.12 -5.67
N TRP A 58 9.37 7.26 -6.97
CA TRP A 58 9.62 6.16 -7.89
C TRP A 58 11.06 6.24 -8.41
N SER A 59 11.82 5.16 -8.28
CA SER A 59 13.23 5.11 -8.69
C SER A 59 13.47 4.48 -10.07
N GLY A 60 12.43 3.97 -10.72
CA GLY A 60 12.55 3.06 -11.86
C GLY A 60 12.59 1.57 -11.46
N VAL A 61 12.77 1.27 -10.16
CA VAL A 61 12.85 -0.10 -9.63
C VAL A 61 11.94 -0.31 -8.42
N SER A 62 11.84 0.69 -7.54
CA SER A 62 11.09 0.62 -6.29
C SER A 62 10.23 1.85 -6.09
N CYS A 63 9.08 1.64 -5.45
CA CYS A 63 8.27 2.69 -4.87
C CYS A 63 8.68 2.85 -3.40
N SER A 64 8.81 4.07 -2.90
CA SER A 64 9.15 4.31 -1.50
C SER A 64 8.49 5.59 -1.00
N GLY A 65 8.41 5.76 0.32
CA GLY A 65 7.89 7.00 0.92
C GLY A 65 6.39 7.24 0.69
N ALA A 66 5.67 6.26 0.13
CA ALA A 66 4.24 6.33 -0.14
C ALA A 66 3.43 5.88 1.08
N TYR A 67 2.29 6.53 1.31
CA TYR A 67 1.37 6.22 2.39
C TYR A 67 0.98 4.73 2.41
N CYS A 68 0.49 4.21 1.27
CA CYS A 68 0.08 2.81 1.14
C CYS A 68 1.23 1.78 1.31
N HIS A 69 2.49 2.20 1.23
CA HIS A 69 3.66 1.35 1.48
C HIS A 69 4.23 1.55 2.89
N GLY A 70 3.40 2.02 3.83
CA GLY A 70 3.75 2.09 5.25
C GLY A 70 4.74 3.18 5.59
N ALA A 71 4.94 4.18 4.72
CA ALA A 71 5.89 5.27 4.99
C ALA A 71 5.55 6.07 6.26
N THR A 72 4.28 6.10 6.65
CA THR A 72 3.78 6.79 7.85
C THR A 72 3.52 5.82 9.00
N LEU A 73 3.70 4.51 8.78
CA LEU A 73 3.46 3.47 9.77
C LEU A 73 4.77 3.05 10.46
N SER A 74 4.69 2.68 11.73
CA SER A 74 5.85 2.27 12.51
C SER A 74 6.15 0.77 12.35
N GLY A 75 7.44 0.44 12.26
CA GLY A 75 7.95 -0.93 12.41
C GLY A 75 7.76 -1.87 11.21
N GLY A 76 7.30 -1.37 10.06
CA GLY A 76 7.32 -2.11 8.80
C GLY A 76 8.76 -2.40 8.33
N THR A 77 9.00 -3.63 7.88
CA THR A 77 10.35 -4.07 7.45
C THR A 77 10.62 -3.90 5.95
N MET A 78 9.59 -3.70 5.12
CA MET A 78 9.71 -3.54 3.66
C MET A 78 8.78 -2.43 3.12
N THR A 79 9.01 -1.20 3.56
CA THR A 79 8.24 -0.01 3.13
C THR A 79 8.69 0.60 1.80
N ALA A 80 9.58 -0.09 1.09
CA ALA A 80 10.09 0.30 -0.22
C ALA A 80 10.04 -0.89 -1.20
N PRO A 81 8.84 -1.36 -1.60
CA PRO A 81 8.71 -2.56 -2.40
C PRO A 81 9.41 -2.47 -3.77
N VAL A 82 9.93 -3.60 -4.22
CA VAL A 82 10.52 -3.76 -5.56
C VAL A 82 9.41 -4.10 -6.55
N TRP A 83 9.22 -3.23 -7.53
CA TRP A 83 8.12 -3.26 -8.50
C TRP A 83 7.93 -4.60 -9.22
N THR A 84 9.03 -5.28 -9.51
CA THR A 84 9.04 -6.53 -10.29
C THR A 84 9.00 -7.79 -9.44
N MET A 85 9.05 -7.68 -8.12
CA MET A 85 9.05 -8.82 -7.22
C MET A 85 7.61 -9.15 -6.78
N VAL A 86 7.13 -10.30 -7.24
CA VAL A 86 5.73 -10.77 -7.06
C VAL A 86 5.69 -12.19 -6.45
N ASP A 87 6.64 -12.50 -5.58
CA ASP A 87 6.80 -13.82 -4.94
C ASP A 87 6.10 -13.93 -3.57
N GLY A 88 5.33 -12.91 -3.19
CA GLY A 88 4.62 -12.82 -1.92
C GLY A 88 5.47 -12.34 -0.74
N THR A 89 6.79 -12.20 -0.88
CA THR A 89 7.67 -11.84 0.25
C THR A 89 7.44 -10.43 0.77
N GLN A 90 6.98 -9.51 -0.08
CA GLN A 90 6.77 -8.11 0.27
C GLN A 90 5.37 -7.80 0.84
N VAL A 91 4.47 -8.79 0.85
CA VAL A 91 3.10 -8.69 1.41
C VAL A 91 2.90 -9.55 2.65
N ALA A 92 3.98 -10.15 3.18
CA ALA A 92 3.92 -10.88 4.44
C ALA A 92 3.58 -9.93 5.60
N CYS A 93 2.84 -10.41 6.60
CA CYS A 93 2.58 -9.63 7.81
C CYS A 93 3.89 -9.08 8.42
N GLY A 94 3.89 -7.83 8.86
CA GLY A 94 5.11 -7.17 9.38
C GLY A 94 5.95 -6.43 8.34
N THR A 95 5.65 -6.56 7.04
CA THR A 95 6.39 -5.82 6.00
C THR A 95 5.95 -4.36 5.91
N CYS A 96 4.66 -4.07 6.08
CA CYS A 96 4.11 -2.72 5.96
C CYS A 96 4.13 -1.94 7.28
N HIS A 97 3.73 -2.59 8.37
CA HIS A 97 3.67 -2.04 9.73
C HIS A 97 4.05 -3.12 10.75
N SER A 98 4.33 -2.70 11.98
CA SER A 98 4.59 -3.60 13.10
C SER A 98 3.36 -4.45 13.44
N LEU A 99 3.61 -5.67 13.91
CA LEU A 99 2.58 -6.64 14.29
C LEU A 99 2.93 -7.24 15.66
N PRO A 100 2.30 -6.83 16.78
CA PRO A 100 1.34 -5.72 16.91
C PRO A 100 2.01 -4.33 16.77
N PRO A 101 1.23 -3.24 16.68
CA PRO A 101 1.75 -1.87 16.77
C PRO A 101 2.60 -1.65 18.02
N THR A 102 3.66 -0.85 17.91
CA THR A 102 4.64 -0.66 19.01
C THR A 102 4.19 0.33 20.09
N GLU A 103 3.35 1.30 19.74
CA GLU A 103 2.94 2.39 20.63
C GLU A 103 1.55 2.11 21.21
N ASP A 104 1.42 2.18 22.54
CA ASP A 104 0.15 2.10 23.29
C ASP A 104 -0.75 0.87 23.00
N HIS A 105 -0.26 -0.14 22.29
CA HIS A 105 -0.95 -1.40 22.05
C HIS A 105 -0.75 -2.37 23.23
N PRO A 106 -1.80 -3.06 23.71
CA PRO A 106 -1.67 -4.09 24.74
C PRO A 106 -0.70 -5.21 24.33
N ALA A 107 0.01 -5.80 25.29
CA ALA A 107 0.84 -6.98 25.05
C ALA A 107 -0.02 -8.25 24.91
N LEU A 108 -0.87 -8.28 23.87
CA LEU A 108 -1.82 -9.34 23.54
C LEU A 108 -1.72 -9.66 22.05
N ASP A 109 -1.66 -10.95 21.71
CA ASP A 109 -1.55 -11.46 20.34
C ASP A 109 -2.87 -11.97 19.76
N GLN A 110 -3.94 -11.95 20.55
CA GLN A 110 -5.30 -12.29 20.14
C GLN A 110 -5.98 -11.09 19.44
N CYS A 111 -5.51 -10.77 18.23
CA CYS A 111 -5.91 -9.58 17.47
C CYS A 111 -7.44 -9.41 17.35
N TYR A 112 -8.14 -10.52 17.07
CA TYR A 112 -9.59 -10.54 16.90
C TYR A 112 -10.39 -10.05 18.11
N LEU A 113 -9.82 -10.02 19.32
CA LEU A 113 -10.57 -9.50 20.49
C LEU A 113 -10.88 -8.01 20.40
N CYS A 114 -10.12 -7.26 19.59
CA CYS A 114 -10.33 -5.83 19.35
C CYS A 114 -10.51 -5.51 17.85
N HIS A 115 -10.00 -6.36 16.96
CA HIS A 115 -9.99 -6.17 15.51
C HIS A 115 -10.88 -7.20 14.78
N ASP A 116 -11.93 -7.71 15.42
CA ASP A 116 -12.84 -8.73 14.85
C ASP A 116 -13.56 -8.29 13.57
N SER A 117 -13.67 -6.99 13.31
CA SER A 117 -14.22 -6.47 12.07
C SER A 117 -13.36 -6.78 10.85
N VAL A 118 -12.04 -6.98 11.04
CA VAL A 118 -11.07 -7.13 9.95
C VAL A 118 -10.31 -8.44 10.01
N ILE A 119 -10.05 -9.02 11.19
CA ILE A 119 -9.22 -10.23 11.34
C ILE A 119 -9.82 -11.23 12.35
N ASP A 120 -9.74 -12.52 12.04
CA ASP A 120 -10.24 -13.60 12.90
C ASP A 120 -9.20 -14.19 13.86
N GLU A 121 -9.61 -15.25 14.59
CA GLU A 121 -8.77 -15.97 15.55
C GLU A 121 -7.57 -16.72 14.93
N THR A 122 -7.58 -16.92 13.61
CA THR A 122 -6.50 -17.54 12.83
C THR A 122 -5.60 -16.55 12.10
N LEU A 123 -5.80 -15.24 12.32
CA LEU A 123 -5.13 -14.15 11.61
C LEU A 123 -5.47 -14.09 10.11
N GLU A 124 -6.65 -14.56 9.73
CA GLU A 124 -7.19 -14.41 8.39
C GLU A 124 -8.13 -13.20 8.32
N PHE A 125 -8.15 -12.50 7.19
CA PHE A 125 -9.00 -11.33 7.01
C PHE A 125 -10.47 -11.77 6.83
N VAL A 126 -11.36 -11.29 7.69
CA VAL A 126 -12.81 -11.54 7.57
C VAL A 126 -13.49 -10.54 6.63
N ASP A 127 -12.97 -9.32 6.59
CA ASP A 127 -13.34 -8.29 5.63
C ASP A 127 -12.06 -7.62 5.08
N PRO A 128 -11.51 -8.16 3.97
CA PRO A 128 -10.33 -7.59 3.33
C PRO A 128 -10.52 -6.14 2.88
N THR A 129 -11.77 -5.71 2.68
CA THR A 129 -12.06 -4.36 2.17
C THR A 129 -11.79 -3.27 3.21
N LEU A 130 -11.59 -3.64 4.48
CA LEU A 130 -11.21 -2.73 5.56
C LEU A 130 -9.68 -2.62 5.73
N HIS A 131 -8.89 -3.44 5.04
CA HIS A 131 -7.44 -3.40 5.11
C HIS A 131 -6.86 -2.68 3.88
N ILE A 132 -6.07 -1.63 4.12
CA ILE A 132 -5.52 -0.72 3.09
C ILE A 132 -6.64 0.01 2.31
N ASN A 133 -7.68 0.44 3.02
CA ASN A 133 -8.76 1.28 2.46
C ASN A 133 -8.55 2.78 2.68
N GLY A 134 -7.49 3.16 3.41
CA GLY A 134 -7.14 4.55 3.73
C GLY A 134 -8.01 5.22 4.79
N ASP A 135 -8.84 4.45 5.50
CA ASP A 135 -9.70 4.92 6.56
C ASP A 135 -9.38 4.17 7.87
N VAL A 136 -9.31 4.91 8.98
CA VAL A 136 -9.24 4.32 10.33
C VAL A 136 -10.62 4.43 10.96
N ASP A 137 -11.34 3.32 11.00
CA ASP A 137 -12.66 3.24 11.62
C ASP A 137 -12.54 3.14 13.15
N PHE A 138 -13.34 3.93 13.87
CA PHE A 138 -13.43 3.96 15.34
C PHE A 138 -14.75 3.38 15.85
#